data_AF-A0A6L6L6T9-F1
#
_entry.id   AF-A0A6L6L6T9-F1
#
_cell.length_a   1.000
_cell.length_b   1.000
_cell.length_c   1.000
_cell.angle_alpha   90.00
_cell.angle_beta   90.00
_cell.angle_gamma   90.00
#
_symmetry.space_group_name_H-M   'P 1'
#
loop_
_entity.id
_entity.type
_entity.pdbx_description
1 polymer ?
#
loop_
_entity_poly.entity_id
_entity_poly.type
_entity_poly.pdbx_seq_one_letter_code
_entity_poly.pdbx_strand_id
1 'polypeptide(L)'
;MNINGLGNTYNSINTNSKQYKALKEKGWLSGVIENESMMSPEEKMIYEIFGGRDTIIKNLMKQFDSDGDLLNSNGVAGMDVTGKGTSWQKLTNISEEHRQKMFDNVKREFIQEKGLSNGDTTKRSDIFKDYQLSVSKDKRLSGTWTLEQYEGQYRAAMYAAVKSANPNWKPGQAFDASILDNVTRESVEATLVQNGNRLVHNSIDVSV
;
A
#
# COMPACT_ATOMS: atom_id res chain seq x y z
N MET A 1 20.15 -32.48 36.66
CA MET A 1 19.50 -31.15 36.72
C MET A 1 18.11 -31.32 36.11
N ASN A 2 17.06 -31.21 36.92
CA ASN A 2 15.68 -31.46 36.52
C ASN A 2 15.07 -30.11 36.08
N ILE A 3 14.88 -29.90 34.78
CA ILE A 3 14.33 -28.65 34.24
C ILE A 3 12.81 -28.83 34.10
N ASN A 4 12.13 -28.95 35.25
CA ASN A 4 10.68 -28.87 35.30
C ASN A 4 10.30 -27.42 35.66
N GLY A 5 9.58 -26.75 34.77
CA GLY A 5 8.81 -25.54 35.12
C GLY A 5 9.23 -24.25 34.43
N LEU A 6 9.09 -24.19 33.10
CA LEU A 6 8.65 -22.94 32.46
C LEU A 6 7.28 -23.23 31.85
N GLY A 7 6.26 -23.19 32.71
CA GLY A 7 4.87 -23.16 32.28
C GLY A 7 4.61 -21.85 31.55
N ASN A 8 4.96 -21.82 30.27
CA ASN A 8 4.38 -20.84 29.36
C ASN A 8 2.90 -21.21 29.26
N THR A 9 2.04 -20.40 29.87
CA THR A 9 0.61 -20.34 29.55
C THR A 9 0.47 -19.88 28.10
N TYR A 10 0.77 -20.78 27.17
CA TYR A 10 0.46 -20.63 25.78
C TYR A 10 -1.05 -20.80 25.67
N ASN A 11 -1.77 -19.69 25.54
CA ASN A 11 -3.16 -19.76 25.07
C ASN A 11 -3.20 -20.69 23.86
N SER A 12 -4.01 -21.74 23.96
CA SER A 12 -4.21 -22.71 22.89
C SER A 12 -4.66 -21.97 21.62
N ILE A 13 -4.20 -22.40 20.45
CA ILE A 13 -4.63 -21.81 19.19
C ILE A 13 -6.14 -21.99 19.04
N ASN A 14 -6.86 -20.87 18.87
CA ASN A 14 -8.29 -20.92 18.57
C ASN A 14 -8.50 -21.32 17.10
N THR A 15 -8.63 -22.62 16.86
CA THR A 15 -8.88 -23.20 15.54
C THR A 15 -10.23 -22.82 14.93
N ASN A 16 -11.15 -22.28 15.74
CA ASN A 16 -12.44 -21.77 15.28
C ASN A 16 -12.38 -20.32 14.81
N SER A 17 -11.27 -19.60 15.06
CA SER A 17 -11.09 -18.21 14.62
C SER A 17 -11.10 -18.07 13.09
N LYS A 18 -11.56 -16.93 12.60
CA LYS A 18 -11.56 -16.65 11.15
C LYS A 18 -10.12 -16.58 10.60
N GLN A 19 -9.16 -16.10 11.38
CA GLN A 19 -7.74 -16.09 11.02
C GLN A 19 -7.19 -17.50 10.79
N TYR A 20 -7.51 -18.45 11.68
CA TYR A 20 -7.07 -19.83 11.52
C TYR A 20 -7.71 -20.49 10.29
N LYS A 21 -8.98 -20.21 10.03
CA LYS A 21 -9.67 -20.70 8.81
C LYS A 21 -9.06 -20.12 7.54
N ALA A 22 -8.79 -18.81 7.52
CA ALA A 22 -8.12 -18.14 6.40
C ALA A 22 -6.71 -18.70 6.12
N LEU A 23 -5.95 -18.98 7.19
CA LEU A 23 -4.63 -19.64 7.10
C LEU A 23 -4.73 -20.99 6.40
N LYS A 24 -5.76 -21.78 6.76
CA LYS A 24 -6.02 -23.09 6.15
C LYS A 24 -6.44 -22.96 4.70
N GLU A 25 -7.36 -22.05 4.38
CA GLU A 25 -7.87 -21.81 3.02
C GLU A 25 -6.76 -21.35 2.07
N LYS A 26 -5.82 -20.52 2.54
CA LYS A 26 -4.64 -20.12 1.77
C LYS A 26 -3.55 -21.19 1.65
N GLY A 27 -3.74 -22.37 2.27
CA GLY A 27 -2.76 -23.48 2.24
C GLY A 27 -1.50 -23.24 3.09
N TRP A 28 -1.46 -22.17 3.89
CA TRP A 28 -0.30 -21.85 4.71
C TRP A 28 -0.15 -22.84 5.87
N LEU A 29 -1.28 -23.29 6.44
CA LEU A 29 -1.28 -24.30 7.50
C LEU A 29 -0.69 -25.63 7.01
N SER A 30 -1.07 -26.09 5.81
CA SER A 30 -0.51 -27.31 5.21
C SER A 30 0.99 -27.15 4.93
N GLY A 31 1.43 -25.99 4.46
CA GLY A 31 2.86 -25.71 4.24
C GLY A 31 3.68 -25.79 5.53
N VAL A 32 3.16 -25.30 6.66
CA VAL A 32 3.83 -25.44 7.96
C VAL A 32 3.94 -26.92 8.39
N ILE A 33 2.86 -27.69 8.21
CA ILE A 33 2.82 -29.11 8.58
C ILE A 33 3.77 -29.94 7.71
N GLU A 34 3.78 -29.68 6.40
CA GLU A 34 4.68 -30.34 5.45
C GLU A 34 6.14 -30.04 5.78
N ASN A 35 6.50 -28.76 5.98
CA ASN A 35 7.85 -28.36 6.36
C ASN A 35 8.32 -29.06 7.64
N GLU A 36 7.47 -29.16 8.66
CA GLU A 36 7.82 -29.88 9.89
C GLU A 36 7.99 -31.38 9.67
N SER A 37 7.18 -32.00 8.80
CA SER A 37 7.27 -33.44 8.50
C SER A 37 8.57 -33.83 7.80
N MET A 38 9.23 -32.86 7.15
CA MET A 38 10.48 -33.05 6.42
C MET A 38 11.74 -32.80 7.28
N MET A 39 11.58 -32.36 8.54
CA MET A 39 12.72 -32.05 9.42
C MET A 39 13.44 -33.31 9.91
N SER A 40 14.76 -33.24 10.03
CA SER A 40 15.55 -34.24 10.76
C SER A 40 15.19 -34.24 12.26
N PRO A 41 15.54 -35.29 13.02
CA PRO A 41 15.37 -35.28 14.46
C PRO A 41 16.04 -34.09 15.17
N GLU A 42 17.24 -33.71 14.75
CA GLU A 42 17.98 -32.55 15.29
C GLU A 42 17.30 -31.22 14.94
N GLU A 43 16.86 -31.05 13.70
CA GLU A 43 16.11 -29.87 13.26
C GLU A 43 14.79 -29.73 14.01
N LYS A 44 14.06 -30.84 14.19
CA LYS A 44 12.81 -30.88 14.94
C LYS A 44 13.03 -30.53 16.42
N MET A 45 14.13 -30.98 17.02
CA MET A 45 14.48 -30.59 18.39
C MET A 45 14.71 -29.08 18.51
N ILE A 46 15.47 -28.49 17.59
CA ILE A 46 15.70 -27.03 17.56
C ILE A 46 14.38 -26.27 17.34
N TYR A 47 13.56 -26.75 16.39
CA TYR A 47 12.25 -26.20 16.10
C TYR A 47 11.33 -26.14 17.33
N GLU A 48 11.23 -27.24 18.08
CA GLU A 48 10.43 -27.30 19.31
C GLU A 48 11.01 -26.41 20.43
N ILE A 49 12.35 -26.31 20.55
CA ILE A 49 13.02 -25.38 21.49
C ILE A 49 12.59 -23.93 21.24
N PHE A 50 12.38 -23.54 19.97
CA PHE A 50 11.89 -22.20 19.60
C PHE A 50 10.35 -22.09 19.54
N GLY A 51 9.64 -23.04 20.16
CA GLY A 51 8.18 -23.02 20.34
C GLY A 51 7.39 -23.69 19.20
N GLY A 52 8.09 -24.33 18.26
CA GLY A 52 7.54 -25.25 17.28
C GLY A 52 6.41 -24.68 16.42
N ARG A 53 5.52 -25.57 16.01
CA ARG A 53 4.41 -25.28 15.09
C ARG A 53 3.50 -24.18 15.60
N ASP A 54 3.22 -24.20 16.89
CA ASP A 54 2.26 -23.29 17.49
C ASP A 54 2.71 -21.84 17.39
N THR A 55 4.00 -21.57 17.57
CA THR A 55 4.57 -20.22 17.40
C THR A 55 4.43 -19.74 15.97
N ILE A 56 4.71 -20.59 14.98
CA ILE A 56 4.58 -20.24 13.56
C ILE A 56 3.12 -19.97 13.21
N ILE A 57 2.20 -20.85 13.59
CA ILE A 57 0.76 -20.66 13.33
C ILE A 57 0.28 -19.35 13.96
N LYS A 58 0.65 -19.07 15.23
CA LYS A 58 0.27 -17.82 15.91
C LYS A 58 0.80 -16.59 15.18
N ASN A 59 2.02 -16.64 14.65
CA ASN A 59 2.58 -15.52 13.89
C ASN A 59 1.92 -15.35 12.52
N LEU A 60 1.61 -16.44 11.82
CA LEU A 60 0.88 -16.37 10.56
C LEU A 60 -0.56 -15.87 10.75
N MET A 61 -1.22 -16.26 11.84
CA MET A 61 -2.56 -15.74 12.19
C MET A 61 -2.56 -14.20 12.37
N LYS A 62 -1.45 -13.58 12.79
CA LYS A 62 -1.33 -12.12 12.92
C LYS A 62 -1.30 -11.40 11.57
N GLN A 63 -1.13 -12.10 10.46
CA GLN A 63 -1.24 -11.51 9.12
C GLN A 63 -2.69 -11.27 8.70
N PHE A 64 -3.66 -11.73 9.49
CA PHE A 64 -5.08 -11.57 9.18
C PHE A 64 -5.75 -10.69 10.24
N ASP A 65 -6.72 -9.89 9.82
CA ASP A 65 -7.58 -9.17 10.76
C ASP A 65 -8.59 -10.11 11.44
N SER A 66 -9.44 -9.56 12.31
CA SER A 66 -10.47 -10.36 13.01
C SER A 66 -11.50 -11.03 12.10
N ASP A 67 -11.62 -10.58 10.85
CA ASP A 67 -12.50 -11.17 9.83
C ASP A 67 -11.81 -12.25 9.01
N GLY A 68 -10.52 -12.49 9.22
CA GLY A 68 -9.74 -13.41 8.39
C GLY A 68 -9.27 -12.79 7.07
N ASP A 69 -9.37 -11.46 6.91
CA ASP A 69 -8.86 -10.77 5.72
C ASP A 69 -7.36 -10.51 5.88
N LEU A 70 -6.60 -10.75 4.81
CA LEU A 70 -5.16 -10.53 4.78
C LEU A 70 -4.83 -9.05 4.96
N LEU A 71 -3.94 -8.76 5.90
CA LEU A 71 -3.37 -7.44 6.16
C LEU A 71 -2.23 -7.17 5.18
N ASN A 72 -2.18 -5.97 4.61
CA ASN A 72 -0.99 -5.50 3.90
C ASN A 72 0.14 -5.12 4.89
N SER A 73 1.29 -4.70 4.37
CA SER A 73 2.45 -4.25 5.17
C SER A 73 2.17 -3.06 6.09
N ASN A 74 1.10 -2.32 5.84
CA ASN A 74 0.67 -1.17 6.65
C ASN A 74 -0.37 -1.55 7.73
N GLY A 75 -0.73 -2.83 7.84
CA GLY A 75 -1.73 -3.34 8.77
C GLY A 75 -3.17 -3.09 8.33
N VAL A 76 -3.42 -2.98 7.01
CA VAL A 76 -4.75 -2.69 6.45
C VAL A 76 -5.27 -3.90 5.67
N ALA A 77 -6.46 -4.38 6.06
CA ALA A 77 -7.19 -5.44 5.37
C ALA A 77 -7.88 -4.96 4.09
N GLY A 78 -8.37 -5.90 3.25
CA GLY A 78 -9.13 -5.57 2.04
C GLY A 78 -8.28 -5.07 0.87
N MET A 79 -6.96 -5.30 0.93
CA MET A 79 -5.98 -4.88 -0.08
C MET A 79 -5.36 -6.07 -0.83
N ASP A 80 -5.84 -7.30 -0.60
CA ASP A 80 -5.35 -8.50 -1.29
C ASP A 80 -5.81 -8.51 -2.75
N VAL A 81 -4.86 -8.46 -3.68
CA VAL A 81 -5.09 -8.48 -5.14
C VAL A 81 -4.85 -9.84 -5.77
N THR A 82 -4.46 -10.86 -5.00
CA THR A 82 -4.18 -12.20 -5.51
C THR A 82 -5.41 -12.75 -6.26
N GLY A 83 -5.19 -13.18 -7.51
CA GLY A 83 -6.24 -13.72 -8.38
C GLY A 83 -7.22 -12.70 -8.96
N LYS A 84 -7.08 -11.39 -8.68
CA LYS A 84 -8.03 -10.35 -9.16
C LYS A 84 -7.67 -9.75 -10.52
N GLY A 85 -6.47 -10.01 -11.05
CA GLY A 85 -5.98 -9.37 -12.28
C GLY A 85 -6.05 -7.83 -12.17
N THR A 86 -6.62 -7.17 -13.18
CA THR A 86 -6.80 -5.70 -13.23
C THR A 86 -8.22 -5.25 -12.88
N SER A 87 -9.10 -6.14 -12.44
CA SER A 87 -10.52 -5.83 -12.17
C SER A 87 -10.73 -4.75 -11.10
N TRP A 88 -9.76 -4.57 -10.20
CA TRP A 88 -9.78 -3.59 -9.13
C TRP A 88 -9.29 -2.21 -9.56
N GLN A 89 -8.62 -2.10 -10.71
CA GLN A 89 -8.14 -0.84 -11.28
C GLN A 89 -9.30 -0.11 -11.95
N LYS A 90 -10.22 0.41 -11.15
CA LYS A 90 -11.42 1.12 -11.61
C LYS A 90 -11.48 2.49 -10.96
N LEU A 91 -11.74 3.52 -11.76
CA LEU A 91 -11.95 4.87 -11.23
C LEU A 91 -13.23 4.92 -10.40
N THR A 92 -13.13 5.51 -9.21
CA THR A 92 -14.23 5.72 -8.28
C THR A 92 -14.12 7.12 -7.66
N ASN A 93 -15.17 7.59 -6.98
CA ASN A 93 -15.09 8.86 -6.30
C ASN A 93 -14.17 8.75 -5.06
N ILE A 94 -13.31 9.75 -4.90
CA ILE A 94 -12.46 9.97 -3.72
C ILE A 94 -12.93 11.26 -3.05
N SER A 95 -12.85 11.36 -1.73
CA SER A 95 -13.15 12.63 -1.06
C SER A 95 -12.16 13.71 -1.51
N GLU A 96 -12.62 14.95 -1.62
CA GLU A 96 -11.75 16.11 -1.88
C GLU A 96 -10.61 16.22 -0.86
N GLU A 97 -10.87 15.94 0.41
CA GLU A 97 -9.86 15.95 1.47
C GLU A 97 -8.64 15.07 1.14
N HIS A 98 -8.86 13.81 0.78
CA HIS A 98 -7.78 12.90 0.40
C HIS A 98 -7.09 13.29 -0.91
N ARG A 99 -7.83 13.87 -1.88
CA ARG A 99 -7.22 14.44 -3.09
C ARG A 99 -6.31 15.63 -2.76
N GLN A 100 -6.73 16.49 -1.82
CA GLN A 100 -5.93 17.62 -1.35
C GLN A 100 -4.70 17.18 -0.58
N LYS A 101 -4.84 16.25 0.38
CA LYS A 101 -3.69 15.66 1.10
C LYS A 101 -2.64 15.09 0.14
N MET A 102 -3.10 14.38 -0.90
CA MET A 102 -2.20 13.84 -1.93
C MET A 102 -1.52 14.95 -2.73
N PHE A 103 -2.27 15.96 -3.17
CA PHE A 103 -1.71 17.11 -3.89
C PHE A 103 -0.63 17.83 -3.08
N ASP A 104 -0.92 18.17 -1.82
CA ASP A 104 -0.01 18.89 -0.93
C ASP A 104 1.27 18.08 -0.69
N ASN A 105 1.12 16.77 -0.50
CA ASN A 105 2.27 15.89 -0.33
C ASN A 105 3.14 15.79 -1.57
N VAL A 106 2.54 15.63 -2.75
CA VAL A 106 3.27 15.61 -4.01
C VAL A 106 4.01 16.94 -4.21
N LYS A 107 3.38 18.08 -3.90
CA LYS A 107 4.02 19.41 -3.99
C LYS A 107 5.22 19.52 -3.06
N ARG A 108 5.03 19.15 -1.79
CA ARG A 108 6.09 19.16 -0.77
C ARG A 108 7.27 18.30 -1.21
N GLU A 109 7.03 17.06 -1.64
CA GLU A 109 8.08 16.12 -2.05
C GLU A 109 8.77 16.57 -3.34
N PHE A 110 8.02 17.09 -4.30
CA PHE A 110 8.58 17.59 -5.54
C PHE A 110 9.56 18.75 -5.29
N ILE A 111 9.23 19.66 -4.36
CA ILE A 111 10.12 20.76 -3.95
C ILE A 111 11.34 20.20 -3.21
N GLN A 112 11.11 19.38 -2.18
CA GLN A 112 12.16 18.84 -1.31
C GLN A 112 13.18 18.00 -2.10
N GLU A 113 12.70 17.15 -3.00
CA GLU A 113 13.52 16.21 -3.78
C GLU A 113 13.90 16.76 -5.15
N LYS A 114 13.67 18.05 -5.40
CA LYS A 114 14.04 18.73 -6.66
C LYS A 114 13.48 18.00 -7.89
N GLY A 115 12.24 17.56 -7.80
CA GLY A 115 11.52 16.81 -8.82
C GLY A 115 11.87 15.32 -8.94
N LEU A 116 12.76 14.78 -8.10
CA LEU A 116 12.99 13.34 -8.00
C LEU A 116 11.85 12.65 -7.24
N SER A 117 11.70 11.34 -7.48
CA SER A 117 10.83 10.49 -6.68
C SER A 117 11.70 9.70 -5.71
N ASN A 118 11.63 10.05 -4.43
CA ASN A 118 12.39 9.40 -3.38
C ASN A 118 11.44 8.60 -2.48
N GLY A 119 11.68 7.29 -2.36
CA GLY A 119 10.85 6.38 -1.56
C GLY A 119 11.15 6.42 -0.06
N ASP A 120 12.30 6.97 0.36
CA ASP A 120 12.75 6.90 1.75
C ASP A 120 12.25 8.08 2.60
N THR A 121 11.99 9.23 1.98
CA THR A 121 11.57 10.47 2.65
C THR A 121 10.08 10.78 2.48
N THR A 122 9.37 9.96 1.70
CA THR A 122 7.99 10.20 1.32
C THR A 122 7.00 9.88 2.45
N LYS A 123 5.93 10.68 2.52
CA LYS A 123 4.76 10.42 3.37
C LYS A 123 3.59 9.83 2.58
N ARG A 124 3.86 9.38 1.35
CA ARG A 124 2.90 8.77 0.43
C ARG A 124 2.14 7.60 1.06
N SER A 125 2.85 6.70 1.75
CA SER A 125 2.25 5.54 2.40
C SER A 125 1.25 5.93 3.50
N ASP A 126 1.54 6.99 4.25
CA ASP A 126 0.67 7.48 5.31
C ASP A 126 -0.66 7.98 4.73
N ILE A 127 -0.64 8.67 3.59
CA ILE A 127 -1.84 9.18 2.91
C ILE A 127 -2.70 8.04 2.35
N PHE A 128 -2.07 7.05 1.71
CA PHE A 128 -2.81 5.88 1.22
C PHE A 128 -3.42 5.09 2.38
N LYS A 129 -2.68 4.91 3.48
CA LYS A 129 -3.18 4.24 4.68
C LYS A 129 -4.37 4.99 5.28
N ASP A 130 -4.26 6.31 5.42
CA ASP A 130 -5.33 7.18 5.91
C ASP A 130 -6.60 7.02 5.05
N TYR A 131 -6.46 7.11 3.72
CA TYR A 131 -7.56 6.88 2.79
C TYR A 131 -8.19 5.50 2.96
N GLN A 132 -7.38 4.44 2.99
CA GLN A 132 -7.89 3.07 3.07
C GLN A 132 -8.67 2.83 4.38
N LEU A 133 -8.22 3.41 5.49
CA LEU A 133 -8.90 3.32 6.78
C LEU A 133 -10.18 4.17 6.83
N SER A 134 -10.29 5.21 6.02
CA SER A 134 -11.50 6.06 5.92
C SER A 134 -12.67 5.42 5.15
N VAL A 135 -12.45 4.32 4.43
CA VAL A 135 -13.46 3.67 3.58
C VAL A 135 -13.66 2.19 3.94
N SER A 136 -14.81 1.65 3.52
CA SER A 136 -15.13 0.23 3.64
C SER A 136 -14.18 -0.65 2.83
N LYS A 137 -13.92 -1.88 3.30
CA LYS A 137 -12.92 -2.81 2.72
C LYS A 137 -13.10 -3.01 1.20
N ASP A 138 -14.33 -3.12 0.73
CA ASP A 138 -14.69 -3.33 -0.68
C ASP A 138 -14.34 -2.14 -1.59
N LYS A 139 -14.19 -0.93 -1.04
CA LYS A 139 -13.84 0.29 -1.78
C LYS A 139 -12.35 0.59 -1.81
N ARG A 140 -11.55 -0.06 -0.94
CA ARG A 140 -10.14 0.31 -0.72
C ARG A 140 -9.28 0.17 -1.97
N LEU A 141 -9.43 -0.92 -2.72
CA LEU A 141 -8.60 -1.18 -3.89
C LEU A 141 -8.84 -0.17 -5.03
N SER A 142 -10.08 -0.03 -5.48
CA SER A 142 -10.45 0.93 -6.55
C SER A 142 -10.24 2.37 -6.11
N GLY A 143 -10.47 2.63 -4.83
CA GLY A 143 -10.17 3.88 -4.19
C GLY A 143 -8.68 4.26 -4.23
N THR A 144 -7.83 3.33 -3.79
CA THR A 144 -6.35 3.48 -3.80
C THR A 144 -5.85 3.67 -5.23
N TRP A 145 -6.36 2.87 -6.19
CA TRP A 145 -6.05 3.04 -7.61
C TRP A 145 -6.36 4.45 -8.11
N THR A 146 -7.55 4.98 -7.77
CA THR A 146 -7.94 6.32 -8.21
C THR A 146 -7.07 7.40 -7.60
N LEU A 147 -6.74 7.30 -6.32
CA LEU A 147 -5.86 8.25 -5.64
C LEU A 147 -4.44 8.23 -6.23
N GLU A 148 -3.95 7.05 -6.65
CA GLU A 148 -2.69 6.91 -7.39
C GLU A 148 -2.75 7.56 -8.78
N GLN A 149 -3.90 7.52 -9.47
CA GLN A 149 -4.05 8.27 -10.73
C GLN A 149 -3.89 9.78 -10.50
N TYR A 150 -4.55 10.33 -9.47
CA TYR A 150 -4.41 11.74 -9.10
C TYR A 150 -2.96 12.12 -8.73
N GLU A 151 -2.30 11.29 -7.92
CA GLU A 151 -0.89 11.48 -7.56
C GLU A 151 -0.01 11.67 -8.81
N GLY A 152 -0.17 10.78 -9.81
CA GLY A 152 0.57 10.86 -11.07
C GLY A 152 0.31 12.16 -11.84
N GLN A 153 -0.96 12.59 -11.91
CA GLN A 153 -1.34 13.84 -12.60
C GLN A 153 -0.80 15.09 -11.88
N TYR A 154 -0.83 15.12 -10.55
CA TYR A 154 -0.26 16.22 -9.78
C TYR A 154 1.26 16.34 -9.99
N ARG A 155 1.96 15.21 -9.96
CA ARG A 155 3.41 15.19 -10.20
C ARG A 155 3.75 15.62 -11.63
N ALA A 156 2.96 15.17 -12.61
CA ALA A 156 3.12 15.58 -14.02
C ALA A 156 2.91 17.08 -14.21
N ALA A 157 1.90 17.67 -13.57
CA ALA A 157 1.64 19.11 -13.63
C ALA A 157 2.79 19.95 -13.04
N MET A 158 3.35 19.53 -11.90
CA MET A 158 4.50 20.22 -11.29
C MET A 158 5.75 20.11 -12.17
N TYR A 159 6.00 18.92 -12.74
CA TYR A 159 7.08 18.72 -13.69
C TYR A 159 6.92 19.63 -14.93
N ALA A 160 5.71 19.70 -15.49
CA ALA A 160 5.41 20.55 -16.63
C ALA A 160 5.60 22.04 -16.32
N ALA A 161 5.17 22.51 -15.14
CA ALA A 161 5.36 23.89 -14.71
C ALA A 161 6.84 24.28 -14.62
N VAL A 162 7.67 23.44 -13.98
CA VAL A 162 9.11 23.70 -13.89
C VAL A 162 9.79 23.63 -15.26
N LYS A 163 9.41 22.68 -16.11
CA LYS A 163 9.93 22.59 -17.48
C LYS A 163 9.51 23.77 -18.35
N SER A 164 8.31 24.31 -18.16
CA SER A 164 7.86 25.49 -18.89
C SER A 164 8.66 26.74 -18.51
N ALA A 165 8.97 26.91 -17.24
CA ALA A 165 9.82 28.01 -16.76
C ALA A 165 11.30 27.85 -17.12
N ASN A 166 11.79 26.60 -17.15
CA ASN A 166 13.16 26.27 -17.55
C ASN A 166 13.21 24.97 -18.38
N PRO A 167 13.20 25.08 -19.72
CA PRO A 167 13.21 23.90 -20.61
C PRO A 167 14.43 22.98 -20.42
N ASN A 168 15.56 23.53 -19.94
CA ASN A 168 16.80 22.80 -19.72
C ASN A 168 16.90 22.14 -18.34
N TRP A 169 15.98 22.44 -17.41
CA TRP A 169 15.96 21.86 -16.07
C TRP A 169 15.83 20.33 -16.13
N LYS A 170 16.54 19.62 -15.25
CA LYS A 170 16.46 18.17 -15.10
C LYS A 170 16.14 17.81 -13.64
N PRO A 171 15.40 16.72 -13.37
CA PRO A 171 15.19 16.24 -12.01
C PRO A 171 16.49 16.13 -11.22
N GLY A 172 16.46 16.56 -9.97
CA GLY A 172 17.61 16.67 -9.07
C GLY A 172 18.30 18.05 -9.09
N GLN A 173 18.03 18.88 -10.10
CA GLN A 173 18.53 20.25 -10.14
C GLN A 173 17.65 21.19 -9.32
N ALA A 174 18.26 22.17 -8.65
CA ALA A 174 17.52 23.21 -7.96
C ALA A 174 16.63 24.01 -8.94
N PHE A 175 15.48 24.45 -8.45
CA PHE A 175 14.55 25.33 -9.16
C PHE A 175 13.90 26.29 -8.17
N ASP A 176 13.33 27.38 -8.67
CA ASP A 176 12.57 28.33 -7.86
C ASP A 176 11.20 27.74 -7.51
N ALA A 177 10.96 27.47 -6.22
CA ALA A 177 9.73 26.85 -5.75
C ALA A 177 8.48 27.70 -6.04
N SER A 178 8.63 29.03 -6.19
CA SER A 178 7.51 29.94 -6.50
C SER A 178 6.86 29.65 -7.86
N ILE A 179 7.55 28.95 -8.77
CA ILE A 179 6.99 28.44 -10.03
C ILE A 179 5.72 27.61 -9.77
N LEU A 180 5.64 26.94 -8.61
CA LEU A 180 4.52 26.07 -8.25
C LEU A 180 3.39 26.80 -7.50
N ASP A 181 3.50 28.10 -7.21
CA ASP A 181 2.49 28.83 -6.43
C ASP A 181 1.12 28.88 -7.13
N ASN A 182 1.12 28.94 -8.46
CA ASN A 182 -0.10 28.93 -9.27
C ASN A 182 -0.57 27.52 -9.68
N VAL A 183 0.20 26.48 -9.35
CA VAL A 183 -0.25 25.10 -9.55
C VAL A 183 -1.11 24.73 -8.34
N THR A 184 -2.42 24.55 -8.56
CA THR A 184 -3.38 24.14 -7.54
C THR A 184 -4.00 22.80 -7.90
N ARG A 185 -4.57 22.11 -6.91
CA ARG A 185 -5.29 20.86 -7.13
C ARG A 185 -6.41 21.07 -8.16
N GLU A 186 -7.22 22.11 -7.97
CA GLU A 186 -8.37 22.43 -8.81
C GLU A 186 -7.96 22.71 -10.25
N SER A 187 -6.86 23.45 -10.47
CA SER A 187 -6.40 23.77 -11.83
C SER A 187 -5.90 22.54 -12.57
N VAL A 188 -5.24 21.60 -11.86
CA VAL A 188 -4.85 20.31 -12.45
C VAL A 188 -6.07 19.45 -12.74
N GLU A 189 -6.94 19.23 -11.74
CA GLU A 189 -8.13 18.38 -11.88
C GLU A 189 -9.07 18.86 -12.98
N ALA A 190 -9.20 20.17 -13.20
CA ALA A 190 -10.02 20.75 -14.28
C ALA A 190 -9.55 20.37 -15.69
N THR A 191 -8.30 19.95 -15.85
CA THR A 191 -7.76 19.48 -17.14
C THR A 191 -7.90 17.98 -17.34
N LEU A 192 -8.40 17.23 -16.36
CA LEU A 192 -8.44 15.77 -16.40
C LEU A 192 -9.77 15.25 -16.93
N VAL A 193 -9.68 14.24 -17.79
CA VAL A 193 -10.82 13.44 -18.25
C VAL A 193 -10.56 11.96 -18.01
N GLN A 194 -11.65 11.22 -17.82
CA GLN A 194 -11.58 9.78 -17.70
C GLN A 194 -11.40 9.15 -19.09
N ASN A 195 -10.33 8.36 -19.25
CA ASN A 195 -10.15 7.47 -20.39
C ASN A 195 -10.03 6.04 -19.89
N GLY A 196 -11.11 5.27 -20.04
CA GLY A 196 -11.26 3.95 -19.44
C GLY A 196 -11.13 4.02 -17.92
N ASN A 197 -10.10 3.37 -17.38
CA ASN A 197 -9.81 3.34 -15.94
C ASN A 197 -8.66 4.27 -15.52
N ARG A 198 -8.28 5.23 -16.36
CA ARG A 198 -7.18 6.17 -16.11
C ARG A 198 -7.67 7.60 -16.21
N LEU A 199 -7.00 8.48 -15.47
CA LEU A 199 -7.11 9.93 -15.68
C LEU A 199 -6.05 10.34 -16.69
N VAL A 200 -6.48 11.09 -17.71
CA VAL A 200 -5.61 11.67 -18.75
C VAL A 200 -5.93 13.14 -18.91
N HIS A 201 -5.01 13.94 -19.43
CA HIS A 201 -5.31 15.32 -19.79
C HIS A 201 -6.30 15.36 -20.95
N ASN A 202 -7.22 16.32 -20.88
CA ASN A 202 -8.06 16.69 -22.00
C ASN A 202 -7.15 17.26 -23.08
N SER A 203 -6.87 16.48 -24.12
CA SER A 203 -6.20 16.97 -25.31
C SER A 203 -7.14 17.97 -25.98
N ILE A 204 -6.97 19.26 -25.67
CA ILE A 204 -7.34 20.29 -26.64
C ILE A 204 -6.40 20.03 -27.81
N ASP A 205 -6.97 19.60 -28.93
CA ASP A 205 -6.31 19.45 -30.22
C ASP A 205 -5.58 20.76 -30.53
N VAL A 206 -4.26 20.81 -30.34
CA VAL A 206 -3.43 21.92 -30.80
C VAL A 206 -2.92 21.55 -32.19
N SER A 207 -3.86 21.44 -33.12
CA SER A 207 -3.54 21.52 -34.54
C SER A 207 -3.11 22.97 -34.81
N VAL A 208 -1.81 23.17 -34.95
CA VAL A 208 -1.20 24.36 -35.56
C VAL A 208 -1.06 24.11 -37.05
#